data_AF-A0A953JIT4-F1
#
_entry.id   AF-A0A953JIT4-F1
#
_cell.length_a   1.000
_cell.length_b   1.000
_cell.length_c   1.000
_cell.angle_alpha   90.00
_cell.angle_beta   90.00
_cell.angle_gamma   90.00
#
_symmetry.space_group_name_H-M   'P 1'
#
loop_
_entity.id
_entity.type
_entity.pdbx_description
1 polymer ?
#
loop_
_entity_poly.entity_id
_entity_poly.type
_entity_poly.pdbx_seq_one_letter_code
_entity_poly.pdbx_strand_id
1 'polypeptide(L)' 'VLVMSARPGRIKAELPIPLPYPREWTVKTTPEFGHLKAQLMAEIREEVRKAAVA' A
#
# COMPACT_ATOMS: atom_id res chain seq x y z
N VAL A 1 -3.79 -3.83 5.97
CA VAL A 1 -3.26 -4.17 4.62
C VAL A 1 -1.77 -4.39 4.78
N LEU A 2 -1.24 -5.47 4.20
CA LEU A 2 0.17 -5.83 4.30
C LEU A 2 0.87 -5.53 2.98
N VAL A 3 2.09 -4.99 3.06
CA VAL A 3 3.01 -4.85 1.92
C VAL A 3 4.11 -5.89 2.03
N MET A 4 4.34 -6.61 0.93
CA MET A 4 5.39 -7.61 0.82
C MET A 4 6.67 -7.01 0.22
N SER A 5 7.83 -7.44 0.71
CA SER A 5 9.12 -7.12 0.11
C SER A 5 9.34 -7.88 -1.21
N ALA A 6 10.32 -7.43 -1.98
CA ALA A 6 10.89 -8.21 -3.07
C ALA A 6 11.40 -9.59 -2.60
N ARG A 7 11.71 -10.50 -3.55
CA ARG A 7 12.24 -11.84 -3.25
C ARG A 7 13.42 -11.72 -2.26
N PRO A 8 13.46 -12.55 -1.19
CA PRO A 8 12.70 -13.78 -0.96
C PRO A 8 11.30 -13.62 -0.31
N GLY A 9 10.69 -12.44 -0.31
CA GLY A 9 9.31 -12.20 0.12
C GLY A 9 9.14 -12.23 1.64
N ARG A 10 9.10 -11.05 2.26
CA ARG A 10 8.85 -10.84 3.69
C ARG A 10 7.78 -9.78 3.87
N ILE A 11 7.10 -9.77 5.02
CA ILE A 11 6.23 -8.66 5.36
C ILE A 11 7.13 -7.45 5.63
N LYS A 12 6.96 -6.38 4.85
CA LYS A 12 7.71 -5.14 4.98
C LYS A 12 6.97 -4.15 5.90
N ALA A 13 5.67 -4.00 5.65
CA ALA A 13 4.86 -3.01 6.34
C ALA A 13 3.43 -3.53 6.55
N GLU A 14 2.86 -3.14 7.68
CA GLU A 14 1.45 -3.31 7.99
C GLU A 14 0.81 -1.94 8.13
N LEU A 15 -0.16 -1.64 7.27
CA LEU A 15 -0.93 -0.40 7.32
C LEU A 15 -2.35 -0.70 7.84
N PRO A 16 -2.76 -0.12 8.98
CA PRO A 16 -4.15 -0.14 9.40
C PRO A 16 -4.99 0.67 8.39
N ILE A 17 -6.18 0.17 8.06
CA ILE A 17 -7.11 0.84 7.15
C ILE A 17 -8.35 1.26 7.94
N PRO A 18 -8.45 2.53 8.35
CA PRO A 18 -9.57 3.03 9.16
C PRO A 18 -10.85 3.29 8.35
N LEU A 19 -10.93 2.78 7.11
CA LEU A 19 -12.10 2.95 6.25
C LEU A 19 -13.19 1.96 6.65
N PRO A 20 -14.36 2.44 7.14
CA PRO A 20 -15.42 1.58 7.68
C PRO A 20 -16.04 0.69 6.61
N TYR A 21 -16.73 -0.36 7.05
CA TYR A 21 -17.51 -1.24 6.19
C TYR A 21 -19.01 -1.04 6.44
N PRO A 22 -19.87 -1.04 5.41
CA PRO A 22 -19.58 -1.18 3.98
C PRO A 22 -18.97 0.09 3.37
N ARG A 23 -18.09 -0.08 2.36
CA ARG A 23 -17.46 1.05 1.66
C ARG A 23 -18.26 1.42 0.42
N GLU A 24 -18.64 2.68 0.32
CA GLU A 24 -19.16 3.25 -0.92
C GLU A 24 -18.03 3.46 -1.94
N TRP A 25 -18.37 3.40 -3.23
CA TRP A 25 -17.41 3.60 -4.32
C TRP A 25 -16.71 4.98 -4.26
N THR A 26 -17.44 5.98 -3.80
CA THR A 26 -16.99 7.37 -3.64
C THR A 26 -15.80 7.51 -2.69
N VAL A 27 -15.53 6.51 -1.83
CA VAL A 27 -14.35 6.54 -0.94
C VAL A 27 -13.05 6.75 -1.71
N LYS A 28 -12.96 6.31 -2.98
CA LYS A 28 -11.75 6.45 -3.81
C LYS A 28 -11.38 7.90 -4.12
N THR A 29 -12.34 8.82 -4.07
CA THR A 29 -12.13 10.25 -4.33
C THR A 29 -11.87 11.05 -3.06
N THR A 30 -11.89 10.41 -1.89
CA THR A 30 -11.63 11.05 -0.61
C THR A 30 -10.13 11.29 -0.41
N PRO A 31 -9.74 12.36 0.30
CA PRO A 31 -8.34 12.60 0.67
C PRO A 31 -7.72 11.46 1.47
N GLU A 32 -8.48 10.85 2.38
CA GLU A 32 -8.03 9.76 3.24
C GLU A 32 -7.59 8.55 2.40
N PHE A 33 -8.40 8.18 1.41
CA PHE A 33 -8.04 7.12 0.46
C PHE A 33 -6.83 7.51 -0.38
N GLY A 34 -6.76 8.76 -0.83
CA GLY A 34 -5.61 9.31 -1.57
C GLY A 34 -4.30 9.16 -0.80
N HIS A 35 -4.29 9.51 0.49
CA HIS A 35 -3.12 9.37 1.37
C HIS A 35 -2.71 7.89 1.55
N LEU A 36 -3.67 7.01 1.83
CA LEU A 36 -3.42 5.57 1.95
C LEU A 36 -2.83 5.00 0.66
N LYS A 37 -3.39 5.39 -0.49
CA LYS A 37 -2.87 4.99 -1.82
C LYS A 37 -1.45 5.49 -2.02
N ALA A 38 -1.17 6.76 -1.74
CA ALA A 38 0.15 7.35 -1.93
C ALA A 38 1.21 6.61 -1.10
N GLN A 39 0.92 6.35 0.18
CA GLN A 39 1.81 5.60 1.07
C GLN A 39 2.06 4.17 0.55
N LEU A 40 1.00 3.43 0.23
CA LEU A 40 1.12 2.07 -0.31
C LEU A 40 1.93 2.02 -1.62
N MET A 41 1.71 2.97 -2.52
CA MET A 41 2.44 3.05 -3.79
C MET A 41 3.92 3.36 -3.60
N ALA A 42 4.27 4.19 -2.60
CA ALA A 42 5.67 4.46 -2.26
C ALA A 42 6.37 3.20 -1.76
N GLU A 43 5.74 2.47 -0.83
CA GLU A 43 6.27 1.22 -0.27
C GLU A 43 6.53 0.16 -1.36
N ILE A 44 5.56 -0.02 -2.26
CA ILE A 44 5.68 -0.96 -3.39
C ILE A 44 6.77 -0.52 -4.37
N ARG A 45 6.84 0.78 -4.69
CA ARG A 45 7.84 1.31 -5.63
C ARG A 45 9.27 1.05 -5.15
N GLU A 46 9.52 1.18 -3.85
CA GLU A 46 10.83 0.88 -3.27
C GLU A 46 11.20 -0.60 -3.49
N GLU A 47 10.26 -1.51 -3.27
CA GLU A 47 10.49 -2.95 -3.44
C GLU A 47 10.67 -3.33 -4.91
N VAL A 48 9.92 -2.71 -5.81
CA VAL A 48 10.11 -2.87 -7.27
C VAL A 48 11.51 -2.40 -7.67
N ARG A 49 11.99 -1.27 -7.14
CA ARG A 49 13.35 -0.79 -7.43
C ARG A 49 14.41 -1.74 -6.89
N LYS A 50 14.28 -2.24 -5.66
CA LYS A 50 15.21 -3.22 -5.09
C LYS A 50 15.25 -4.50 -5.93
N ALA A 51 14.09 -4.99 -6.37
CA ALA A 51 13.99 -6.17 -7.23
C ALA A 51 14.62 -5.97 -8.61
N ALA A 52 14.61 -4.76 -9.16
CA ALA A 52 15.19 -4.46 -10.47
C ALA A 52 16.72 -4.38 -10.47
N VAL A 53 17.34 -4.20 -9.29
CA VAL A 53 18.80 -4.07 -9.13
C VAL A 53 19.46 -5.36 -8.61
N ALA A 54 18.65 -6.31 -8.14
CA ALA A 54 19.07 -7.62 -7.65
C ALA A 54 19.08 -8.67 -8.76
#